data_AF-A0A941DLX8-F1
#
_entry.id   AF-A0A941DLX8-F1
#
_cell.length_a   1.000
_cell.length_b   1.000
_cell.length_c   1.000
_cell.angle_alpha   90.00
_cell.angle_beta   90.00
_cell.angle_gamma   90.00
#
_symmetry.space_group_name_H-M   'P 1'
#
loop_
_entity.id
_entity.type
_entity.pdbx_description
1 polymer ?
#
loop_
_entity_poly.entity_id
_entity_poly.type
_entity_poly.pdbx_seq_one_letter_code
_entity_poly.pdbx_strand_id
1 'polypeptide(L)'
;KMAAKAAAAAAAVKPATRAYVTFLAGDGDYWKGVVGLAKGLRKVRSAYPLVVAVLPDVPESHRRILVSQGCVVREIEPVYPPENQTQFAMAYYVINYSKLRIWEFVEYERMVYLDADIQVFENIDEL
;
A
#
# COMPACT_ATOMS: atom_id res chain seq x y z
N LYS A 1 44.96 23.69 11.23
CA LYS A 1 43.71 24.14 10.57
C LYS A 1 43.44 23.15 9.44
N MET A 2 42.74 22.04 9.68
CA MET A 2 41.27 21.86 9.53
C MET A 2 40.73 22.54 8.26
N ALA A 3 40.01 21.91 7.33
CA ALA A 3 39.62 20.52 7.11
C ALA A 3 39.16 20.44 5.64
N ALA A 4 39.48 19.35 4.93
CA ALA A 4 38.81 19.03 3.68
C ALA A 4 37.46 18.37 4.00
N LYS A 5 36.36 18.94 3.51
CA LYS A 5 35.03 18.32 3.60
C LYS A 5 34.62 17.87 2.21
N ALA A 6 34.79 16.59 1.93
CA ALA A 6 34.11 15.93 0.82
C ALA A 6 32.63 15.82 1.16
N ALA A 7 31.77 16.44 0.35
CA ALA A 7 30.34 16.17 0.38
C ALA A 7 30.08 14.94 -0.49
N ALA A 8 29.77 13.81 0.14
CA ALA A 8 29.24 12.66 -0.58
C ALA A 8 27.83 13.02 -1.07
N ALA A 9 27.63 13.05 -2.38
CA ALA A 9 26.30 13.07 -2.96
C ALA A 9 25.61 11.74 -2.57
N ALA A 10 24.48 11.84 -1.86
CA ALA A 10 23.61 10.70 -1.65
C ALA A 10 23.16 10.21 -3.03
N ALA A 11 23.56 8.99 -3.41
CA ALA A 11 23.08 8.38 -4.63
C ALA A 11 21.54 8.37 -4.58
N ALA A 12 20.90 8.94 -5.59
CA ALA A 12 19.46 8.86 -5.75
C ALA A 12 19.07 7.37 -5.78
N VAL A 13 18.41 6.90 -4.73
CA VAL A 13 17.87 5.54 -4.67
C VAL A 13 16.91 5.42 -5.86
N LYS A 14 17.20 4.50 -6.78
CA LYS A 14 16.28 4.22 -7.88
C LYS A 14 14.90 3.88 -7.28
N PRO A 15 13.80 4.39 -7.84
CA PRO A 15 12.47 4.02 -7.38
C PRO A 15 12.34 2.50 -7.40
N ALA A 16 11.79 1.92 -6.34
CA ALA A 16 11.49 0.49 -6.32
C ALA A 16 10.49 0.21 -7.44
N THR A 17 10.85 -0.62 -8.42
CA THR A 17 9.95 -1.02 -9.52
C THR A 17 9.01 -2.16 -9.11
N ARG A 18 9.13 -2.66 -7.87
CA ARG A 18 8.32 -3.73 -7.30
C ARG A 18 7.80 -3.33 -5.93
N ALA A 19 6.59 -3.77 -5.60
CA ALA A 19 5.97 -3.47 -4.32
C ALA A 19 5.02 -4.59 -3.86
N TYR A 20 4.85 -4.73 -2.55
CA TYR A 20 3.63 -5.29 -2.00
C TYR A 20 2.57 -4.21 -1.99
N VAL A 21 1.33 -4.58 -2.24
CA VAL A 21 0.20 -3.65 -2.20
C VAL A 21 -0.95 -4.24 -1.41
N THR A 22 -1.58 -3.41 -0.61
CA THR A 22 -2.81 -3.74 0.13
C THR A 22 -3.81 -2.60 -0.01
N PHE A 23 -5.05 -2.83 0.40
CA PHE A 23 -6.16 -1.90 0.27
C PHE A 23 -6.85 -1.67 1.62
N LEU A 24 -7.24 -0.42 1.88
CA LEU A 24 -7.93 -0.02 3.09
C LEU A 24 -9.05 0.98 2.78
N ALA A 25 -10.22 0.75 3.37
CA ALA A 25 -11.39 1.60 3.28
C ALA A 25 -12.07 1.72 4.64
N GLY A 26 -12.79 2.81 4.85
CA GLY A 26 -13.56 3.07 6.07
C GLY A 26 -12.74 3.46 7.30
N ASP A 27 -13.46 3.69 8.39
CA ASP A 27 -12.96 4.18 9.69
C ASP A 27 -12.83 3.08 10.76
N GLY A 28 -13.06 1.83 10.36
CA GLY A 28 -12.92 0.66 11.24
C GLY A 28 -11.48 0.28 11.56
N ASP A 29 -11.33 -0.86 12.21
CA ASP A 29 -10.06 -1.34 12.77
C ASP A 29 -9.12 -2.05 11.78
N TYR A 30 -9.48 -2.12 10.50
CA TYR A 30 -8.74 -2.89 9.50
C TYR A 30 -7.32 -2.35 9.25
N TRP A 31 -7.05 -1.09 9.60
CA TRP A 31 -5.70 -0.51 9.61
C TRP A 31 -4.75 -1.27 10.55
N LYS A 32 -5.26 -1.89 11.63
CA LYS A 32 -4.45 -2.71 12.55
C LYS A 32 -3.90 -3.95 11.85
N GLY A 33 -4.66 -4.52 10.91
CA GLY A 33 -4.22 -5.61 10.04
C GLY A 33 -3.06 -5.18 9.15
N VAL A 34 -3.18 -4.02 8.49
CA VAL A 34 -2.10 -3.43 7.68
C VAL A 34 -0.84 -3.21 8.51
N VAL A 35 -0.96 -2.77 9.77
CA VAL A 35 0.18 -2.66 10.70
C VAL A 35 0.83 -4.02 10.98
N GLY A 36 0.02 -5.08 11.14
CA GLY A 36 0.50 -6.46 11.29
C GLY A 36 1.27 -6.93 10.06
N LEU A 37 0.69 -6.74 8.87
CA LEU A 37 1.31 -7.05 7.58
C LEU A 37 2.65 -6.32 7.40
N ALA A 38 2.69 -5.01 7.64
CA ALA A 38 3.90 -4.20 7.54
C ALA A 38 5.01 -4.70 8.48
N LYS A 39 4.65 -5.07 9.72
CA LYS A 39 5.59 -5.67 10.68
C LYS A 39 6.06 -7.05 10.23
N GLY A 40 5.19 -7.85 9.63
CA GLY A 40 5.52 -9.15 9.04
C GLY A 40 6.58 -9.04 7.96
N LEU A 41 6.32 -8.22 6.93
CA LEU A 41 7.26 -7.94 5.84
C LEU A 41 8.61 -7.42 6.35
N ARG A 42 8.60 -6.52 7.34
CA ARG A 42 9.82 -6.01 7.98
C ARG A 42 10.59 -7.10 8.73
N LYS A 43 9.90 -7.97 9.47
CA LYS A 43 10.49 -9.07 10.23
C LYS A 43 11.22 -10.06 9.32
N VAL A 44 10.66 -10.34 8.16
CA VAL A 44 11.27 -11.23 7.15
C VAL A 44 12.26 -10.50 6.24
N ARG A 45 12.56 -9.23 6.54
CA ARG A 45 13.51 -8.35 5.83
C ARG A 45 13.20 -8.25 4.34
N SER A 46 11.92 -8.09 4.00
CA SER A 46 11.53 -7.85 2.63
C SER A 46 12.25 -6.64 2.04
N ALA A 47 12.69 -6.77 0.79
CA ALA A 47 13.37 -5.71 0.05
C ALA A 47 12.38 -4.67 -0.54
N TYR A 48 11.09 -4.98 -0.61
CA TYR A 48 10.10 -4.16 -1.30
C TYR A 48 9.20 -3.38 -0.34
N PRO A 49 8.78 -2.16 -0.70
CA PRO A 49 7.86 -1.39 0.13
C PRO A 49 6.46 -2.01 0.17
N LEU A 50 5.70 -1.68 1.22
CA LEU A 50 4.25 -1.91 1.27
C LEU A 50 3.53 -0.62 0.90
N VAL A 51 2.85 -0.64 -0.25
CA VAL A 51 1.95 0.42 -0.70
C VAL A 51 0.55 0.13 -0.16
N VAL A 52 -0.09 1.12 0.45
CA VAL A 52 -1.46 1.02 0.96
C VAL A 52 -2.33 1.94 0.13
N ALA A 53 -3.15 1.35 -0.74
CA ALA A 53 -4.21 2.06 -1.43
C ALA A 53 -5.33 2.38 -0.42
N VAL A 54 -5.61 3.67 -0.21
CA VAL A 54 -6.63 4.11 0.75
C VAL A 54 -7.77 4.85 0.05
N LEU A 55 -9.01 4.60 0.46
CA LEU A 55 -10.14 5.46 0.08
C LEU A 55 -10.18 6.74 0.93
N PRO A 56 -10.82 7.83 0.43
CA PRO A 56 -10.94 9.11 1.15
C PRO A 56 -11.58 9.02 2.54
N ASP A 57 -12.38 7.97 2.77
CA ASP A 57 -13.07 7.71 4.04
C ASP A 57 -12.16 7.15 5.15
N VAL A 58 -10.93 6.74 4.82
CA VAL A 58 -9.94 6.30 5.82
C VAL A 58 -9.43 7.51 6.62
N PRO A 59 -9.63 7.54 7.95
CA PRO A 59 -9.21 8.66 8.79
C PRO A 59 -7.73 8.99 8.68
N GLU A 60 -7.42 10.28 8.67
CA GLU A 60 -6.04 10.79 8.64
C GLU A 60 -5.19 10.28 9.81
N SER A 61 -5.80 10.05 10.98
CA SER A 61 -5.15 9.41 12.13
C SER A 61 -4.63 8.01 11.79
N HIS A 62 -5.42 7.20 11.07
CA HIS A 62 -5.01 5.85 10.64
C HIS A 62 -3.89 5.95 9.60
N ARG A 63 -4.03 6.84 8.61
CA ARG A 63 -3.02 7.07 7.56
C ARG A 63 -1.66 7.44 8.14
N ARG A 64 -1.61 8.35 9.12
CA ARG A 64 -0.38 8.72 9.83
C ARG A 64 0.28 7.55 10.54
N ILE A 65 -0.52 6.67 11.15
CA ILE A 65 0.01 5.46 11.78
C ILE A 65 0.65 4.56 10.72
N LEU A 66 0.00 4.34 9.58
CA LEU A 66 0.57 3.53 8.48
C LEU A 66 1.89 4.12 7.95
N VAL A 67 1.95 5.45 7.74
CA VAL A 67 3.19 6.13 7.36
C VAL A 67 4.28 5.92 8.41
N SER A 68 3.95 6.01 9.70
CA SER A 68 4.91 5.74 10.79
C SER A 68 5.38 4.28 10.85
N GLN A 69 4.65 3.34 10.25
CA GLN A 69 5.08 1.96 10.08
C GLN A 69 5.97 1.75 8.85
N GLY A 70 6.25 2.80 8.08
CA GLY A 70 7.03 2.77 6.85
C GLY A 70 6.23 2.38 5.61
N CYS A 71 4.89 2.40 5.69
CA CYS A 71 4.04 2.18 4.52
C CYS A 71 4.03 3.41 3.61
N VAL A 72 3.93 3.18 2.30
CA VAL A 72 3.62 4.22 1.32
C VAL A 72 2.11 4.31 1.19
N VAL A 73 1.50 5.38 1.72
CA VAL A 73 0.04 5.58 1.63
C VAL A 73 -0.29 6.31 0.33
N ARG A 74 -1.15 5.72 -0.49
CA ARG A 74 -1.63 6.30 -1.76
C ARG A 74 -3.15 6.37 -1.73
N GLU A 75 -3.69 7.58 -1.75
CA GLU A 75 -5.13 7.78 -1.90
C GLU A 75 -5.58 7.39 -3.32
N ILE A 76 -6.75 6.76 -3.42
CA ILE A 76 -7.38 6.37 -4.69
C ILE A 76 -8.85 6.76 -4.69
N GLU A 77 -9.39 7.00 -5.88
CA GLU A 77 -10.79 7.34 -6.08
C GLU A 77 -11.68 6.08 -6.03
N PRO A 78 -12.83 6.11 -5.32
CA PRO A 78 -13.78 5.01 -5.33
C PRO A 78 -14.25 4.66 -6.75
N VAL A 79 -14.57 3.38 -6.96
CA VAL A 79 -15.17 2.89 -8.21
C VAL A 79 -16.64 2.57 -7.95
N TYR A 80 -17.51 3.45 -8.44
CA TYR A 80 -18.96 3.23 -8.42
C TYR A 80 -19.38 2.47 -9.68
N PRO A 81 -20.29 1.49 -9.57
CA PRO A 81 -20.88 0.89 -10.75
C PRO A 81 -21.74 1.93 -11.51
N PRO A 82 -21.94 1.76 -12.83
CA PRO A 82 -22.87 2.58 -13.60
C PRO A 82 -24.29 2.54 -13.03
N GLU A 83 -25.07 3.59 -13.24
CA GLU A 83 -26.47 3.70 -12.76
C GLU A 83 -27.37 2.56 -13.26
N ASN A 84 -27.03 1.99 -14.42
CA ASN A 84 -27.73 0.87 -15.04
C ASN A 84 -27.34 -0.42 -14.31
N GLN A 85 -27.94 -0.65 -13.14
CA GLN A 85 -27.73 -1.83 -12.31
C GLN A 85 -27.90 -3.10 -13.14
N THR A 86 -26.81 -3.84 -13.33
CA THR A 86 -26.86 -5.18 -13.91
C THR A 86 -26.92 -6.20 -12.79
N GLN A 87 -27.30 -7.46 -13.10
CA GLN A 87 -27.35 -8.55 -12.12
C GLN A 87 -26.05 -8.72 -11.29
N PHE A 88 -24.91 -8.24 -11.79
CA PHE A 88 -23.59 -8.42 -11.19
C PHE A 88 -22.88 -7.12 -10.76
N ALA A 89 -23.44 -5.94 -11.10
CA ALA A 89 -22.85 -4.63 -10.79
C ALA A 89 -23.69 -3.88 -9.75
N MET A 90 -23.44 -4.16 -8.46
CA MET A 90 -24.24 -3.64 -7.34
C MET A 90 -23.50 -2.55 -6.56
N ALA A 91 -24.20 -1.49 -6.17
CA ALA A 91 -23.61 -0.33 -5.48
C ALA A 91 -22.91 -0.69 -4.17
N TYR A 92 -23.39 -1.70 -3.43
CA TYR A 92 -22.78 -2.12 -2.17
C TYR A 92 -21.40 -2.79 -2.34
N TYR A 93 -21.01 -3.18 -3.55
CA TYR A 93 -19.66 -3.69 -3.87
C TYR A 93 -18.64 -2.60 -4.21
N VAL A 94 -18.95 -1.32 -3.95
CA VAL A 94 -18.03 -0.19 -4.20
C VAL A 94 -16.62 -0.43 -3.63
N ILE A 95 -16.51 -1.03 -2.44
CA ILE A 95 -15.24 -1.37 -1.80
C ILE A 95 -14.47 -2.40 -2.66
N ASN A 96 -15.16 -3.45 -3.13
CA ASN A 96 -14.60 -4.50 -3.97
C ASN A 96 -14.12 -3.96 -5.33
N TYR A 97 -14.90 -3.09 -5.96
CA TYR A 97 -14.52 -2.49 -7.23
C TYR A 97 -13.34 -1.52 -7.05
N SER A 98 -13.33 -0.76 -5.96
CA SER A 98 -12.26 0.21 -5.67
C SER A 98 -10.90 -0.46 -5.47
N LYS A 99 -10.85 -1.70 -4.96
CA LYS A 99 -9.63 -2.52 -4.91
C LYS A 99 -8.96 -2.67 -6.28
N LEU A 100 -9.71 -2.62 -7.38
CA LEU A 100 -9.16 -2.73 -8.73
C LEU A 100 -8.35 -1.48 -9.16
N ARG A 101 -8.47 -0.33 -8.48
CA ARG A 101 -7.64 0.86 -8.75
C ARG A 101 -6.15 0.62 -8.57
N ILE A 102 -5.78 -0.44 -7.85
CA ILE A 102 -4.38 -0.87 -7.71
C ILE A 102 -3.74 -1.14 -9.08
N TRP A 103 -4.49 -1.58 -10.10
CA TRP A 103 -3.97 -1.75 -11.46
C TRP A 103 -3.51 -0.44 -12.12
N GLU A 104 -3.90 0.72 -11.59
CA GLU A 104 -3.45 2.04 -12.08
C GLU A 104 -2.09 2.45 -11.51
N PHE A 105 -1.47 1.64 -10.66
CA PHE A 105 -0.14 1.90 -10.10
C PHE A 105 0.94 1.49 -11.10
N VAL A 106 0.88 2.08 -12.29
CA VAL A 106 1.69 1.76 -13.48
C VAL A 106 3.16 2.14 -13.34
N GLU A 107 3.54 2.81 -12.25
CA GLU A 107 4.96 3.03 -11.91
C GLU A 107 5.68 1.75 -11.44
N TYR A 108 4.93 0.70 -11.08
CA TYR A 108 5.49 -0.59 -10.68
C TYR A 108 5.43 -1.61 -11.83
N GLU A 109 6.55 -2.28 -12.10
CA GLU A 109 6.66 -3.37 -13.06
C GLU A 109 5.98 -4.67 -12.55
N ARG A 110 5.95 -4.87 -11.23
CA ARG A 110 5.29 -6.00 -10.58
C ARG A 110 4.76 -5.60 -9.21
N MET A 111 3.55 -6.03 -8.90
CA MET A 111 2.97 -5.91 -7.57
C MET A 111 2.45 -7.25 -7.08
N VAL A 112 2.61 -7.51 -5.77
CA VAL A 112 1.96 -8.63 -5.09
C VAL A 112 0.89 -8.05 -4.18
N TYR A 113 -0.37 -8.35 -4.49
CA TYR A 113 -1.48 -7.95 -3.63
C TYR A 113 -1.59 -8.87 -2.42
N LEU A 114 -1.66 -8.29 -1.22
CA LEU A 114 -1.92 -9.00 0.03
C LEU A 114 -3.08 -8.30 0.74
N ASP A 115 -4.14 -9.04 1.10
CA ASP A 115 -5.22 -8.46 1.92
C ASP A 115 -4.67 -8.01 3.29
N ALA A 116 -5.32 -7.01 3.87
CA ALA A 116 -4.86 -6.40 5.12
C ALA A 116 -4.91 -7.36 6.32
N ASP A 117 -5.61 -8.49 6.20
CA ASP A 117 -5.68 -9.56 7.20
C ASP A 117 -4.68 -10.70 6.95
N ILE A 118 -3.72 -10.53 6.05
CA ILE A 118 -2.61 -11.45 5.83
C ILE A 118 -1.44 -11.18 6.78
N GLN A 119 -0.82 -12.25 7.28
CA GLN A 119 0.42 -12.20 8.05
C GLN A 119 1.53 -12.98 7.34
N VAL A 120 2.67 -12.32 7.13
CA VAL A 120 3.87 -12.91 6.51
C VAL A 120 4.82 -13.42 7.60
N PHE A 121 5.27 -14.67 7.46
CA PHE A 121 6.17 -15.35 8.41
C PHE A 121 7.54 -15.72 7.80
N GLU A 122 7.63 -15.83 6.47
CA GLU A 122 8.86 -16.06 5.72
C GLU A 122 9.00 -15.02 4.60
N ASN A 123 10.21 -14.83 4.08
CA ASN A 123 10.43 -13.89 2.98
C ASN A 123 9.79 -14.47 1.71
N ILE A 124 8.98 -13.65 1.03
CA ILE A 124 8.22 -14.02 -0.19
C ILE A 124 8.60 -13.11 -1.37
N ASP A 125 9.80 -12.52 -1.34
CA ASP A 125 10.28 -11.58 -2.37
C ASP A 125 10.55 -12.26 -3.74
N GLU A 126 10.50 -13.59 -3.79
CA GLU A 126 10.59 -14.39 -5.01
C GLU A 126 9.33 -14.34 -5.90
N LEU A 127 8.20 -13.88 -5.36
CA LEU A 127 6.93 -13.76 -6.08
C LEU A 127 6.95 -12.74 -7.24
#